data_AF-A0A376EEE2-F1
#
_entry.id   AF-A0A376EEE2-F1
#
_cell.length_a   1.000
_cell.length_b   1.000
_cell.length_c   1.000
_cell.angle_alpha   90.00
_cell.angle_beta   90.00
_cell.angle_gamma   90.00
#
_symmetry.space_group_name_H-M   'P 1'
#
loop_
_entity.id
_entity.type
_entity.pdbx_description
1 polymer ?
#
loop_
_entity_poly.entity_id
_entity_poly.type
_entity_poly.pdbx_seq_one_letter_code
_entity_poly.pdbx_strand_id
1 'polypeptide(L)' 'MKNKIPYIRVGTTYYKIIEKPLISGDTTSVLVRWNRETIISDHGKSFSFINPKI' A
#
# COMPACT_ATOMS: atom_id res chain seq x y z
N MET A 1 -2.14 -14.57 13.44
CA MET A 1 -2.79 -13.30 13.03
C MET A 1 -2.55 -13.13 11.54
N LYS A 2 -3.61 -12.96 10.72
CA LYS A 2 -3.43 -12.79 9.25
C LYS A 2 -2.59 -11.52 9.03
N ASN A 3 -1.37 -11.65 8.52
CA ASN A 3 -0.58 -10.51 8.04
C ASN A 3 -1.38 -9.81 6.93
N LYS A 4 -2.08 -8.74 7.30
CA LYS A 4 -2.83 -7.93 6.35
C LYS A 4 -1.79 -7.24 5.46
N ILE A 5 -1.89 -7.49 4.16
CA ILE A 5 -0.99 -6.90 3.17
C ILE A 5 -1.24 -5.39 3.18
N PRO A 6 -0.24 -4.53 3.46
CA PRO A 6 -0.45 -3.08 3.65
C PRO A 6 -0.55 -2.32 2.32
N TYR A 7 -0.60 -3.04 1.19
CA TYR A 7 -0.57 -2.47 -0.14
C TYR A 7 -1.49 -3.19 -1.11
N ILE A 8 -1.85 -2.49 -2.19
CA ILE A 8 -2.60 -3.00 -3.33
C ILE A 8 -1.65 -3.01 -4.53
N ARG A 9 -1.57 -4.12 -5.26
CA ARG A 9 -0.77 -4.21 -6.49
C ARG A 9 -1.70 -4.14 -7.71
N VAL A 10 -1.44 -3.19 -8.60
CA VAL A 10 -2.13 -3.06 -9.90
C VAL A 10 -1.07 -3.14 -10.99
N GLY A 11 -1.10 -4.22 -11.77
CA GLY A 11 -0.05 -4.54 -12.74
C GLY A 11 1.34 -4.70 -12.09
N THR A 12 2.26 -3.80 -12.43
CA THR A 12 3.63 -3.75 -11.88
C THR A 12 3.79 -2.72 -10.76
N THR A 13 2.74 -1.99 -10.41
CA THR A 13 2.80 -0.90 -9.45
C THR A 13 2.13 -1.27 -8.13
N TYR A 14 2.74 -0.84 -7.02
CA TYR A 14 2.18 -0.96 -5.68
C TYR A 14 1.59 0.39 -5.23
N TYR A 15 0.49 0.32 -4.49
CA TYR A 15 -0.24 1.46 -3.96
C TYR A 15 -0.56 1.24 -2.48
N LYS A 16 -0.62 2.33 -1.71
CA LYS A 16 -1.29 2.37 -0.41
C LYS A 16 -2.52 3.24 -0.48
N ILE A 17 -3.52 2.87 0.32
CA ILE A 17 -4.61 3.78 0.64
C ILE A 17 -4.12 4.67 1.79
N ILE A 18 -4.23 5.98 1.60
CA ILE A 18 -3.99 6.96 2.66
C ILE A 18 -5.23 7.82 2.85
N GLU A 19 -5.36 8.39 4.04
CA GLU A 19 -6.33 9.42 4.33
C GLU A 19 -5.66 10.78 4.15
N LYS A 20 -6.11 11.54 3.14
CA LYS A 20 -5.65 12.90 2.89
C LYS A 20 -6.63 13.87 3.56
N PRO A 21 -6.16 14.77 4.44
CA PRO A 21 -7.03 15.79 5.02
C PRO A 21 -7.46 16.80 3.95
N LEU A 22 -8.72 17.22 4.04
CA LEU A 22 -9.34 18.26 3.23
C LEU A 22 -9.44 19.56 4.04
N ILE A 23 -9.58 20.69 3.33
CA ILE A 23 -9.71 22.00 3.98
C ILE A 23 -10.98 22.11 4.84
N SER A 24 -12.00 21.31 4.54
CA SER A 24 -13.25 21.22 5.30
C SER A 24 -13.08 20.53 6.66
N GLY A 25 -11.92 19.94 6.95
CA GLY A 25 -11.66 19.15 8.16
C GLY A 25 -11.92 17.65 8.02
N ASP A 26 -12.57 17.23 6.93
CA ASP A 26 -12.78 15.82 6.59
C ASP A 26 -11.51 15.15 6.02
N THR A 27 -11.50 13.82 5.94
CA THR A 27 -10.48 13.05 5.24
C THR A 27 -11.04 12.38 3.99
N THR A 28 -10.23 12.32 2.93
CA THR A 28 -10.54 11.53 1.73
C THR A 28 -9.55 10.39 1.57
N SER A 29 -10.07 9.20 1.25
CA SER A 29 -9.23 8.04 0.93
C SER A 29 -8.67 8.18 -0.48
N VAL A 30 -7.34 8.11 -0.62
CA VAL A 30 -6.66 8.19 -1.92
C VAL A 30 -5.63 7.08 -2.08
N LEU A 31 -5.47 6.62 -3.32
CA LEU A 31 -4.43 5.65 -3.69
C LEU A 31 -3.14 6.40 -4.04
N VAL A 32 -2.08 6.14 -3.29
CA VAL A 32 -0.75 6.71 -3.54
C VAL A 32 0.22 5.60 -3.89
N ARG A 33 0.98 5.81 -4.97
CA ARG A 33 2.03 4.90 -5.40
C ARG A 33 3.04 4.69 -4.27
N TRP A 34 3.40 3.44 -4.00
CA TRP A 34 4.39 3.07 -3.01
C TRP A 34 5.51 2.28 -3.68
N ASN A 35 6.75 2.72 -3.51
CA ASN A 35 7.91 1.98 -3.99
C ASN A 35 8.02 0.64 -3.24
N ARG A 36 8.23 -0.46 -3.98
CA ARG A 36 8.49 -1.81 -3.46
C ARG A 36 9.65 -1.86 -2.46
N GLU A 37 10.74 -1.15 -2.74
CA GLU A 37 11.92 -1.08 -1.88
C GLU A 37 11.56 -0.47 -0.51
N THR A 38 10.74 0.59 -0.51
CA THR A 38 10.22 1.19 0.72
C THR A 38 9.30 0.24 1.46
N ILE A 39 8.42 -0.49 0.77
CA ILE A 39 7.55 -1.50 1.41
C ILE A 39 8.40 -2.58 2.11
N ILE A 40 9.47 -3.04 1.45
CA ILE A 40 10.38 -4.04 2.01
C ILE A 40 11.16 -3.47 3.20
N SER A 41 11.54 -2.20 3.16
CA SER A 41 12.20 -1.52 4.29
C SER A 41 11.27 -1.39 5.49
N ASP A 42 10.03 -0.93 5.29
CA ASP A 42 9.05 -0.69 6.35
C ASP A 42 8.52 -1.98 6.98
N HIS A 43 8.31 -3.01 6.16
CA HIS A 43 7.61 -4.24 6.58
C HIS A 43 8.48 -5.51 6.56
N GLY A 44 9.74 -5.41 6.13
CA GLY A 44 10.66 -6.52 6.00
C GLY A 44 10.53 -7.33 4.70
N LYS A 45 11.54 -8.17 4.43
CA LYS A 45 11.67 -8.93 3.17
C LYS A 45 10.55 -9.94 2.90
N SER A 46 9.81 -10.37 3.91
CA SER A 46 8.74 -11.36 3.78
C SER A 46 7.57 -10.90 2.89
N PHE A 47 7.43 -9.59 2.64
CA PHE A 47 6.36 -9.03 1.79
C PHE A 47 6.69 -9.00 0.29
N SER A 48 7.87 -9.49 -0.11
CA SER A 48 8.38 -9.40 -1.49
C SER A 48 7.68 -10.32 -2.50
N PHE A 49 6.94 -11.32 -2.03
CA PHE A 49 6.35 -12.41 -2.83
C PHE A 49 4.83 -12.49 -2.66
N ILE A 50 4.12 -11.40 -2.91
CA ILE A 50 2.66 -11.47 -3.09
C ILE A 50 2.39 -11.65 -4.58
N ASN A 51 2.13 -12.91 -4.93
CA ASN A 51 1.60 -13.28 -6.23
C ASN A 51 0.22 -12.62 -6.40
N PRO A 52 -0.04 -11.94 -7.52
CA PRO A 52 -1.37 -11.45 -7.80
C PRO A 52 -2.31 -12.66 -7.86
N LYS A 53 -3.35 -12.67 -7.02
CA LYS A 53 -4.47 -13.59 -7.22
C LYS A 53 -5.19 -13.10 -8.47
N ILE A 54 -4.99 -13.83 -9.57
CA ILE A 54 -5.81 -13.74 -10.79
C ILE A 54 -7.17 -14.35 -10.48
#